data_AF-A0A9E3Q817-F1
#
_entry.id   AF-A0A9E3Q817-F1
#
_cell.length_a   1.000
_cell.length_b   1.000
_cell.length_c   1.000
_cell.angle_alpha   90.00
_cell.angle_beta   90.00
_cell.angle_gamma   90.00
#
_symmetry.space_group_name_H-M   'P 1'
#
loop_
_entity.id
_entity.type
_entity.pdbx_description
1 polymer ?
#
loop_
_entity_poly.entity_id
_entity_poly.type
_entity_poly.pdbx_seq_one_letter_code
_entity_poly.pdbx_strand_id
1 'polypeptide(L)'
;MRREAEMSAMLPTPVGRQKEVLALPASGHTVVLGTAGSGKTTLAIHRAAYLANPNTDHGGRTLLVTFNKCLVAYLQSLGAGLGQVHVRNYHHFARGYLASRGKMERNAIASPDLAAAYAQRAIDGLRRTGVTTQVFGRPIDFLVEEFQWLSQNGIRSADDYFDAEQDGRTGSRVPQNERAQVFVAYESYRALRNASGKPYDWDDLAQTVLTEFRNDDNERCYTHIIIDEGQDFSPVMLQSLAAAIPAGGSLTFFGDMAQQIYGHKISWRSAGLNAPKVWKFEENYRNSRQIAQLALAIARSPHYRGLADLVEPKSPTADGPPPALVGFKVETEEMQFVATRAQKLAETGTVAVLFRDREIEQNLPQLLPVHATRLHRELNVWSRGPKLFYGTYHSAKGLEFDSVLVPFASSSRLPHPPDVVAFGCDDAAARNTKLLYVAVTRAKSNLIITHTGDPTPLLPLSDGLLQRSQR
;
A
#
# COMPACT_ATOMS: atom_id res chain seq x y z
N MET A 1 -4.85 -0.90 -34.06
CA MET A 1 -3.59 -0.73 -34.83
C MET A 1 -2.64 0.36 -34.32
N ARG A 2 -2.80 1.68 -34.58
CA ARG A 2 -1.81 2.70 -34.11
C ARG A 2 -1.62 2.75 -32.57
N ARG A 3 -2.71 2.71 -31.80
CA ARG A 3 -2.67 2.76 -30.32
C ARG A 3 -2.12 1.49 -29.66
N GLU A 4 -2.37 0.31 -30.26
CA GLU A 4 -1.78 -0.96 -29.79
C GLU A 4 -0.28 -1.00 -30.06
N ALA A 5 0.17 -0.46 -31.20
CA ALA A 5 1.60 -0.34 -31.53
C ALA A 5 2.32 0.65 -30.58
N GLU A 6 1.68 1.78 -30.21
CA GLU A 6 2.21 2.72 -29.23
C GLU A 6 2.27 2.13 -27.81
N MET A 7 1.24 1.37 -27.39
CA MET A 7 1.24 0.68 -26.10
C MET A 7 2.27 -0.45 -26.05
N SER A 8 2.43 -1.22 -27.13
CA SER A 8 3.46 -2.26 -27.28
C SER A 8 4.89 -1.70 -27.25
N ALA A 9 5.08 -0.41 -27.59
CA ALA A 9 6.36 0.27 -27.49
C ALA A 9 6.65 0.83 -26.08
N MET A 10 5.60 1.04 -25.25
CA MET A 10 5.72 1.67 -23.93
C MET A 10 5.68 0.70 -22.74
N LEU A 11 5.04 -0.45 -22.87
CA LEU A 11 4.90 -1.43 -21.79
C LEU A 11 5.54 -2.77 -22.17
N PRO A 12 6.14 -3.50 -21.21
CA PRO A 12 6.55 -4.87 -21.44
C PRO A 12 5.39 -5.70 -21.98
N THR A 13 5.66 -6.48 -23.02
CA THR A 13 4.67 -7.39 -23.61
C THR A 13 4.46 -8.57 -22.66
N PRO A 14 3.21 -8.93 -22.30
CA PRO A 14 2.94 -10.09 -21.47
C PRO A 14 3.48 -11.38 -22.09
N VAL A 15 4.17 -12.20 -21.30
CA VAL A 15 4.79 -13.47 -21.73
C VAL A 15 4.19 -14.68 -21.01
N GLY A 16 4.24 -15.84 -21.66
CA GLY A 16 3.74 -17.10 -21.08
C GLY A 16 2.31 -16.96 -20.54
N ARG A 17 2.11 -17.37 -19.28
CA ARG A 17 0.80 -17.32 -18.60
C ARG A 17 0.26 -15.90 -18.41
N GLN A 18 1.09 -14.85 -18.45
CA GLN A 18 0.62 -13.48 -18.30
C GLN A 18 -0.37 -13.10 -19.42
N LYS A 19 -0.24 -13.70 -20.61
CA LYS A 19 -1.19 -13.51 -21.73
C LYS A 19 -2.61 -13.96 -21.37
N GLU A 20 -2.75 -14.93 -20.47
CA GLU A 20 -4.05 -15.43 -20.00
C GLU A 20 -4.87 -14.32 -19.31
N VAL A 21 -4.23 -13.28 -18.74
CA VAL A 21 -4.92 -12.15 -18.10
C VAL A 21 -5.79 -11.37 -19.09
N LEU A 22 -5.36 -11.26 -20.34
CA LEU A 22 -6.13 -10.56 -21.37
C LEU A 22 -7.40 -11.32 -21.74
N ALA A 23 -7.37 -12.66 -21.62
CA ALA A 23 -8.50 -13.54 -21.91
C ALA A 23 -9.46 -13.74 -20.71
N LEU A 24 -9.27 -13.02 -19.61
CA LEU A 24 -10.17 -13.11 -18.46
C LEU A 24 -11.58 -12.63 -18.81
N PRO A 25 -12.63 -13.17 -18.16
CA PRO A 25 -14.01 -12.76 -18.40
C PRO A 25 -14.20 -11.25 -18.27
N ALA A 26 -14.89 -10.65 -19.24
CA ALA A 26 -15.20 -9.21 -19.24
C ALA A 26 -16.45 -8.86 -18.42
N SER A 27 -16.97 -9.80 -17.63
CA SER A 27 -18.08 -9.63 -16.70
C SER A 27 -17.80 -10.36 -15.38
N GLY A 28 -18.43 -9.89 -14.30
CA GLY A 28 -18.29 -10.47 -12.96
C GLY A 28 -16.94 -10.13 -12.28
N HIS A 29 -16.60 -10.87 -11.23
CA HIS A 29 -15.38 -10.63 -10.46
C HIS A 29 -14.28 -11.61 -10.84
N THR A 30 -13.07 -11.09 -11.01
CA THR A 30 -11.87 -11.90 -11.21
C THR A 30 -10.79 -11.53 -10.20
N VAL A 31 -10.12 -12.53 -9.64
CA VAL A 31 -9.02 -12.34 -8.68
C VAL A 31 -7.74 -12.89 -9.28
N VAL A 32 -6.72 -12.03 -9.30
CA VAL A 32 -5.37 -12.31 -9.76
C VAL A 32 -4.42 -12.03 -8.60
N LEU A 33 -3.81 -13.09 -8.07
CA LEU A 33 -2.77 -13.00 -7.05
C LEU A 33 -1.41 -13.26 -7.69
N GLY A 34 -0.38 -12.58 -7.22
CA GLY A 34 0.97 -12.85 -7.68
C GLY A 34 2.02 -12.30 -6.75
N THR A 35 3.18 -12.94 -6.74
CA THR A 35 4.33 -12.55 -5.93
C THR A 35 4.92 -11.20 -6.37
N ALA A 36 5.88 -10.67 -5.62
CA ALA A 36 6.60 -9.46 -5.98
C ALA A 36 7.28 -9.63 -7.34
N GLY A 37 7.18 -8.64 -8.22
CA GLY A 37 7.81 -8.72 -9.54
C GLY A 37 7.13 -9.60 -10.59
N SER A 38 5.93 -10.12 -10.33
CA SER A 38 5.15 -10.91 -11.31
C SER A 38 4.52 -10.10 -12.45
N GLY A 39 4.70 -8.78 -12.47
CA GLY A 39 4.19 -7.89 -13.52
C GLY A 39 2.73 -7.47 -13.34
N LYS A 40 2.11 -7.70 -12.18
CA LYS A 40 0.68 -7.38 -11.91
C LYS A 40 0.27 -5.98 -12.36
N THR A 41 1.01 -4.94 -12.00
CA THR A 41 0.74 -3.56 -12.40
C THR A 41 0.72 -3.40 -13.92
N THR A 42 1.68 -4.01 -14.64
CA THR A 42 1.68 -4.06 -16.11
C THR A 42 0.46 -4.78 -16.66
N LEU A 43 0.07 -5.90 -16.05
CA LEU A 43 -1.11 -6.68 -16.43
C LEU A 43 -2.42 -5.91 -16.16
N ALA A 44 -2.48 -5.15 -15.08
CA ALA A 44 -3.61 -4.29 -14.74
C ALA A 44 -3.81 -3.20 -15.81
N ILE A 45 -2.73 -2.59 -16.32
CA ILE A 45 -2.80 -1.61 -17.41
C ILE A 45 -3.25 -2.27 -18.72
N HIS A 46 -2.63 -3.39 -19.10
CA HIS A 46 -3.00 -4.14 -20.31
C HIS A 46 -4.48 -4.57 -20.25
N ARG A 47 -4.95 -5.04 -19.09
CA ARG A 47 -6.34 -5.40 -18.87
C ARG A 47 -7.28 -4.20 -18.95
N ALA A 48 -6.90 -3.06 -18.37
CA ALA A 48 -7.68 -1.84 -18.45
C ALA A 48 -7.80 -1.34 -19.90
N ALA A 49 -6.71 -1.37 -20.66
CA ALA A 49 -6.71 -1.00 -22.08
C ALA A 49 -7.59 -1.94 -22.92
N TYR A 50 -7.53 -3.25 -22.65
CA TYR A 50 -8.39 -4.25 -23.29
C TYR A 50 -9.87 -3.97 -23.03
N LEU A 51 -10.27 -3.79 -21.76
CA LEU A 51 -11.67 -3.54 -21.38
C LEU A 51 -12.20 -2.17 -21.83
N ALA A 52 -11.31 -1.20 -22.02
CA ALA A 52 -11.66 0.13 -22.52
C ALA A 52 -11.71 0.22 -24.06
N ASN A 53 -11.47 -0.87 -24.79
CA ASN A 53 -11.40 -0.86 -26.25
C ASN A 53 -12.81 -0.71 -26.85
N PRO A 54 -13.15 0.42 -27.51
CA PRO A 54 -14.49 0.66 -28.04
C PRO A 54 -14.84 -0.21 -29.24
N ASN A 55 -13.86 -0.92 -29.83
CA ASN A 55 -14.08 -1.82 -30.98
C ASN A 55 -14.45 -3.25 -30.55
N THR A 56 -14.81 -3.44 -29.29
CA THR A 56 -15.17 -4.74 -28.72
C THR A 56 -16.53 -4.63 -28.05
N ASP A 57 -17.31 -5.72 -28.05
CA ASP A 57 -18.66 -5.75 -27.48
C ASP A 57 -18.67 -5.50 -25.96
N HIS A 58 -17.54 -5.74 -25.30
CA HIS A 58 -17.34 -5.46 -23.89
C HIS A 58 -16.68 -4.11 -23.63
N GLY A 59 -16.52 -3.25 -24.64
CA GLY A 59 -15.85 -1.97 -24.49
C GLY A 59 -16.63 -1.02 -23.58
N GLY A 60 -15.99 -0.49 -22.54
CA GLY A 60 -16.64 0.43 -21.62
C GLY A 60 -15.71 1.34 -20.84
N ARG A 61 -16.27 2.39 -20.23
CA ARG A 61 -15.49 3.31 -19.40
C ARG A 61 -14.87 2.53 -18.24
N THR A 62 -13.55 2.61 -18.11
CA THR A 62 -12.79 1.70 -17.26
C THR A 62 -12.01 2.49 -16.21
N LEU A 63 -12.15 2.13 -14.94
CA LEU A 63 -11.39 2.71 -13.84
C LEU A 63 -10.24 1.77 -13.47
N LEU A 64 -8.99 2.24 -13.60
CA LEU A 64 -7.83 1.63 -12.95
C LEU A 64 -7.60 2.35 -11.61
N VAL A 65 -7.91 1.66 -10.52
CA VAL A 65 -7.80 2.19 -9.16
C VAL A 65 -6.64 1.56 -8.41
N THR A 66 -5.88 2.39 -7.69
CA THR A 66 -4.82 1.94 -6.76
C THR A 66 -4.90 2.72 -5.45
N PHE A 67 -4.04 2.41 -4.47
CA PHE A 67 -3.97 3.13 -3.21
C PHE A 67 -2.93 4.27 -3.23
N ASN A 68 -1.74 4.02 -3.78
CA ASN A 68 -0.62 4.97 -3.72
C ASN A 68 -0.74 6.07 -4.80
N LYS A 69 -0.71 7.34 -4.39
CA LYS A 69 -0.75 8.48 -5.33
C LYS A 69 0.49 8.59 -6.22
N CYS A 70 1.67 8.21 -5.73
CA CYS A 70 2.87 8.16 -6.57
C CYS A 70 2.71 7.14 -7.70
N LEU A 71 2.11 5.99 -7.38
CA LEU A 71 1.80 4.96 -8.38
C LEU A 71 0.79 5.47 -9.40
N VAL A 72 -0.20 6.29 -9.01
CA VAL A 72 -1.11 6.94 -9.95
C VAL A 72 -0.35 7.80 -10.97
N ALA A 73 0.59 8.66 -10.53
CA ALA A 73 1.37 9.48 -11.45
C ALA A 73 2.24 8.64 -12.39
N TYR A 74 2.84 7.56 -11.89
CA TYR A 74 3.56 6.59 -12.71
C TYR A 74 2.65 5.92 -13.75
N LEU A 75 1.51 5.37 -13.31
CA LEU A 75 0.52 4.71 -14.17
C LEU A 75 -0.05 5.65 -15.23
N GLN A 76 -0.31 6.92 -14.88
CA GLN A 76 -0.75 7.94 -15.83
C GLN A 76 0.34 8.24 -16.87
N SER A 77 1.62 8.22 -16.48
CA SER A 77 2.73 8.36 -17.42
C SER A 77 2.85 7.18 -18.38
N LEU A 78 2.46 5.98 -17.96
CA LEU A 78 2.44 4.77 -18.79
C LEU A 78 1.19 4.67 -19.67
N GLY A 79 0.05 5.14 -19.15
CA GLY A 79 -1.27 5.04 -19.77
C GLY A 79 -1.72 6.29 -20.53
N ALA A 80 -0.83 7.25 -20.77
CA ALA A 80 -1.13 8.42 -21.59
C ALA A 80 -1.64 7.96 -22.97
N GLY A 81 -2.91 8.26 -23.28
CA GLY A 81 -3.54 7.88 -24.55
C GLY A 81 -4.38 6.60 -24.55
N LEU A 82 -4.59 5.91 -23.41
CA LEU A 82 -5.38 4.67 -23.30
C LEU A 82 -6.92 4.87 -23.41
N GLY A 83 -7.39 5.86 -24.17
CA GLY A 83 -8.81 6.04 -24.47
C GLY A 83 -9.66 6.32 -23.21
N GLN A 84 -10.59 5.40 -22.90
CA GLN A 84 -11.57 5.55 -21.81
C GLN A 84 -11.08 5.07 -20.43
N VAL A 85 -9.77 4.86 -20.26
CA VAL A 85 -9.19 4.46 -18.98
C VAL A 85 -8.99 5.68 -18.07
N HIS A 86 -9.61 5.65 -16.90
CA HIS A 86 -9.35 6.61 -15.83
C HIS A 86 -8.43 5.98 -14.79
N VAL A 87 -7.27 6.57 -14.54
CA VAL A 87 -6.36 6.14 -13.48
C VAL A 87 -6.55 7.04 -12.25
N ARG A 88 -6.96 6.49 -11.12
CA ARG A 88 -7.21 7.24 -9.88
C ARG A 88 -6.75 6.46 -8.64
N ASN A 89 -6.51 7.17 -7.54
CA ASN A 89 -6.50 6.51 -6.24
C ASN A 89 -7.93 6.34 -5.70
N TYR A 90 -8.14 5.40 -4.78
CA TYR A 90 -9.46 5.14 -4.19
C TYR A 90 -10.13 6.40 -3.63
N HIS A 91 -9.43 7.19 -2.81
CA HIS A 91 -10.02 8.37 -2.18
C HIS A 91 -10.44 9.44 -3.18
N HIS A 92 -9.74 9.56 -4.32
CA HIS A 92 -10.15 10.45 -5.41
C HIS A 92 -11.43 9.97 -6.09
N PHE A 93 -11.58 8.66 -6.31
CA PHE A 93 -12.83 8.06 -6.78
C PHE A 93 -13.98 8.31 -5.77
N ALA A 94 -13.78 7.93 -4.51
CA ALA A 94 -14.77 8.05 -3.45
C ALA A 94 -15.27 9.48 -3.25
N ARG A 95 -14.36 10.46 -3.17
CA ARG A 95 -14.71 11.87 -3.06
C ARG A 95 -15.47 12.39 -4.28
N GLY A 96 -15.04 11.98 -5.48
CA GLY A 96 -15.73 12.36 -6.73
C GLY A 96 -17.16 11.83 -6.77
N TYR A 97 -17.37 10.58 -6.35
CA TYR A 97 -18.70 10.00 -6.25
C TYR A 97 -19.57 10.73 -5.22
N LEU A 98 -19.10 10.91 -3.98
CA LEU A 98 -19.86 11.62 -2.95
C LEU A 98 -20.15 13.08 -3.35
N ALA A 99 -19.21 13.75 -4.04
CA ALA A 99 -19.45 15.10 -4.58
C ALA A 99 -20.57 15.11 -5.62
N SER A 100 -20.63 14.11 -6.50
CA SER A 100 -21.74 13.97 -7.47
C SER A 100 -23.11 13.74 -6.81
N ARG A 101 -23.12 13.28 -5.55
CA ARG A 101 -24.31 13.11 -4.71
C ARG A 101 -24.60 14.30 -3.80
N GLY A 102 -23.80 15.38 -3.88
CA GLY A 102 -23.91 16.53 -2.98
C GLY A 102 -23.48 16.25 -1.52
N LYS A 103 -22.75 15.16 -1.27
CA LYS A 103 -22.33 14.68 0.05
C LYS A 103 -20.84 14.86 0.31
N MET A 104 -20.17 15.77 -0.41
CA MET A 104 -18.75 16.04 -0.22
C MET A 104 -18.49 17.53 -0.35
N GLU A 105 -18.66 18.25 0.75
CA GLU A 105 -18.34 19.67 0.83
C GLU A 105 -16.82 19.90 0.88
N ARG A 106 -16.41 21.15 0.65
CA ARG A 106 -15.02 21.55 0.81
C ARG A 106 -14.62 21.35 2.28
N ASN A 107 -13.47 20.71 2.50
CA ASN A 107 -12.93 20.48 3.85
C ASN A 107 -13.81 19.58 4.74
N ALA A 108 -14.63 18.68 4.16
CA ALA A 108 -15.50 17.75 4.91
C ALA A 108 -14.75 16.57 5.57
N ILE A 109 -13.46 16.39 5.27
CA ILE A 109 -12.63 15.28 5.77
C ILE A 109 -11.70 15.78 6.88
N ALA A 110 -11.67 15.11 8.03
CA ALA A 110 -10.72 15.38 9.10
C ALA A 110 -9.28 15.02 8.69
N SER A 111 -8.31 15.87 9.02
CA SER A 111 -6.89 15.50 8.92
C SER A 111 -6.53 14.46 9.99
N PRO A 112 -5.43 13.68 9.83
CA PRO A 112 -4.99 12.72 10.85
C PRO A 112 -4.85 13.34 12.24
N ASP A 113 -4.21 14.51 12.36
CA ASP A 113 -4.02 15.18 13.65
C ASP A 113 -5.36 15.60 14.27
N LEU A 114 -6.29 16.06 13.44
CA LEU A 114 -7.61 16.46 13.89
C LEU A 114 -8.45 15.23 14.29
N ALA A 115 -8.34 14.13 13.56
CA ALA A 115 -8.95 12.85 13.93
C ALA A 115 -8.43 12.36 15.29
N ALA A 116 -7.11 12.41 15.52
CA ALA A 116 -6.51 12.07 16.81
C ALA A 116 -7.02 12.98 17.93
N ALA A 117 -7.12 14.29 17.68
CA ALA A 117 -7.68 15.25 18.65
C ALA A 117 -9.15 14.96 18.99
N TYR A 118 -9.98 14.60 18.01
CA TYR A 118 -11.37 14.21 18.27
C TYR A 118 -11.47 12.89 19.03
N ALA A 119 -10.61 11.90 18.70
CA ALA A 119 -10.57 10.64 19.41
C ALA A 119 -10.21 10.87 20.89
N GLN A 120 -9.19 11.69 21.16
CA GLN A 120 -8.81 12.07 22.52
C GLN A 120 -9.95 12.75 23.27
N ARG A 121 -10.63 13.71 22.63
CA ARG A 121 -11.79 14.41 23.22
C ARG A 121 -12.96 13.46 23.53
N ALA A 122 -13.22 12.47 22.68
CA ALA A 122 -14.25 11.47 22.91
C ALA A 122 -13.94 10.65 24.18
N ILE A 123 -12.70 10.18 24.31
CA ILE A 123 -12.23 9.43 25.47
C ILE A 123 -12.30 10.26 26.75
N ASP A 124 -11.82 11.51 26.71
CA ASP A 124 -11.87 12.41 27.86
C ASP A 124 -13.31 12.75 28.26
N GLY A 125 -14.22 12.89 27.29
CA GLY A 125 -15.65 13.04 27.52
C GLY A 125 -16.23 11.85 28.29
N LEU A 126 -15.96 10.64 27.83
CA LEU A 126 -16.45 9.41 28.45
C LEU A 126 -15.92 9.22 29.88
N ARG A 127 -14.63 9.52 30.11
CA ARG A 127 -14.03 9.51 31.46
C ARG A 127 -14.78 10.41 32.43
N ARG A 128 -15.18 11.62 32.00
CA ARG A 128 -15.96 12.55 32.84
C ARG A 128 -17.36 12.03 33.17
N THR A 129 -17.93 11.20 32.30
CA THR A 129 -19.24 10.56 32.52
C THR A 129 -19.18 9.26 33.34
N GLY A 130 -17.98 8.87 33.79
CA GLY A 130 -17.77 7.64 34.58
C GLY A 130 -17.53 6.37 33.75
N VAL A 131 -17.51 6.46 32.42
CA VAL A 131 -17.15 5.33 31.55
C VAL A 131 -15.63 5.19 31.51
N THR A 132 -15.11 4.07 32.02
CA THR A 132 -13.68 3.79 32.09
C THR A 132 -13.37 2.36 31.64
N THR A 133 -12.18 2.18 31.08
CA THR A 133 -11.62 0.92 30.56
C THR A 133 -10.10 1.05 30.57
N GLN A 134 -9.38 -0.07 30.73
CA GLN A 134 -7.92 -0.08 30.68
C GLN A 134 -7.40 0.38 29.31
N VAL A 135 -8.19 0.13 28.27
CA VAL A 135 -7.87 0.49 26.87
C VAL A 135 -7.74 2.00 26.69
N PHE A 136 -8.49 2.82 27.43
CA PHE A 136 -8.36 4.28 27.37
C PHE A 136 -7.02 4.78 27.93
N GLY A 137 -6.30 3.98 28.72
CA GLY A 137 -4.97 4.30 29.21
C GLY A 137 -3.84 4.09 28.19
N ARG A 138 -4.13 3.47 27.03
CA ARG A 138 -3.14 3.23 25.98
C ARG A 138 -2.83 4.52 25.19
N PRO A 139 -1.70 4.59 24.46
CA PRO A 139 -1.38 5.73 23.60
C PRO A 139 -2.52 6.04 22.62
N ILE A 140 -2.74 7.33 22.33
CA ILE A 140 -3.85 7.75 21.45
C ILE A 140 -3.76 7.13 20.05
N ASP A 141 -2.55 6.91 19.53
CA ASP A 141 -2.32 6.27 18.24
C ASP A 141 -2.90 4.85 18.18
N PHE A 142 -2.88 4.12 19.31
CA PHE A 142 -3.51 2.81 19.39
C PHE A 142 -5.03 2.91 19.20
N LEU A 143 -5.68 3.87 19.88
CA LEU A 143 -7.13 4.06 19.82
C LEU A 143 -7.59 4.58 18.46
N VAL A 144 -6.80 5.47 17.84
CA VAL A 144 -7.05 5.92 16.47
C VAL A 144 -6.96 4.75 15.50
N GLU A 145 -5.94 3.88 15.61
CA GLU A 145 -5.84 2.69 14.75
C GLU A 145 -7.01 1.72 14.98
N GLU A 146 -7.56 1.67 16.18
CA GLU A 146 -8.74 0.86 16.47
C GLU A 146 -10.01 1.43 15.84
N PHE A 147 -10.21 2.75 15.87
CA PHE A 147 -11.31 3.40 15.16
C PHE A 147 -11.21 3.21 13.65
N GLN A 148 -9.99 3.28 13.11
CA GLN A 148 -9.72 2.96 11.71
C GLN A 148 -10.08 1.49 11.40
N TRP A 149 -9.73 0.55 12.27
CA TRP A 149 -10.08 -0.86 12.12
C TRP A 149 -11.60 -1.05 12.05
N LEU A 150 -12.36 -0.42 12.95
CA LEU A 150 -13.83 -0.45 12.95
C LEU A 150 -14.39 0.09 11.63
N SER A 151 -13.87 1.24 11.17
CA SER A 151 -14.26 1.85 9.90
C SER A 151 -13.95 0.95 8.69
N GLN A 152 -12.73 0.42 8.62
CA GLN A 152 -12.23 -0.37 7.50
C GLN A 152 -12.94 -1.73 7.36
N ASN A 153 -13.36 -2.33 8.48
CA ASN A 153 -14.07 -3.62 8.49
C ASN A 153 -15.59 -3.49 8.45
N GLY A 154 -16.12 -2.27 8.41
CA GLY A 154 -17.56 -2.06 8.26
C GLY A 154 -18.36 -2.33 9.52
N ILE A 155 -17.75 -2.23 10.69
CA ILE A 155 -18.39 -2.46 11.99
C ILE A 155 -19.40 -1.33 12.26
N ARG A 156 -20.67 -1.70 12.52
CA ARG A 156 -21.78 -0.75 12.65
C ARG A 156 -22.46 -0.77 14.02
N SER A 157 -22.23 -1.81 14.81
CA SER A 157 -22.79 -1.95 16.15
C SER A 157 -21.75 -2.49 17.15
N ALA A 158 -22.06 -2.37 18.44
CA ALA A 158 -21.25 -2.99 19.48
C ALA A 158 -21.27 -4.52 19.38
N ASP A 159 -22.38 -5.11 18.93
CA ASP A 159 -22.50 -6.57 18.73
C ASP A 159 -21.64 -7.03 17.55
N ASP A 160 -21.66 -6.32 16.41
CA ASP A 160 -20.76 -6.58 15.27
C ASP A 160 -19.30 -6.54 15.74
N TYR A 161 -18.97 -5.57 16.59
CA TYR A 161 -17.62 -5.44 17.11
C TYR A 161 -17.27 -6.58 18.07
N PHE A 162 -18.21 -6.99 18.93
CA PHE A 162 -18.03 -8.09 19.87
C PHE A 162 -17.72 -9.40 19.14
N ASP A 163 -18.41 -9.69 18.04
CA ASP A 163 -18.27 -10.92 17.25
C ASP A 163 -17.08 -10.91 16.29
N ALA A 164 -16.56 -9.73 15.95
CA ALA A 164 -15.54 -9.64 14.91
C ALA A 164 -14.16 -10.18 15.34
N GLU A 165 -13.56 -10.99 14.47
CA GLU A 165 -12.23 -11.55 14.67
C GLU A 165 -11.12 -10.53 14.36
N GLN A 166 -10.24 -10.28 15.34
CA GLN A 166 -9.11 -9.35 15.19
C GLN A 166 -7.82 -10.08 14.82
N ASP A 167 -7.81 -10.62 13.62
CA ASP A 167 -6.79 -11.56 13.20
C ASP A 167 -5.43 -10.89 12.93
N GLY A 168 -4.34 -11.43 13.49
CA GLY A 168 -2.97 -10.93 13.26
C GLY A 168 -2.45 -9.79 14.17
N ARG A 169 -3.21 -9.36 15.17
CA ARG A 169 -2.74 -8.45 16.24
C ARG A 169 -2.65 -9.25 17.54
N THR A 170 -1.51 -9.79 17.96
CA THR A 170 -1.46 -10.64 19.18
C THR A 170 -1.09 -9.86 20.45
N GLY A 171 -0.42 -8.70 20.33
CA GLY A 171 -0.05 -7.85 21.48
C GLY A 171 -0.97 -6.65 21.71
N SER A 172 -1.78 -6.28 20.72
CA SER A 172 -2.52 -5.01 20.69
C SER A 172 -4.05 -5.12 20.68
N ARG A 173 -4.67 -6.28 20.92
CA ARG A 173 -6.14 -6.40 20.84
C ARG A 173 -6.87 -5.62 21.93
N VAL A 174 -8.06 -5.12 21.60
CA VAL A 174 -9.04 -4.70 22.60
C VAL A 174 -9.70 -5.95 23.18
N PRO A 175 -9.64 -6.17 24.51
CA PRO A 175 -10.31 -7.30 25.15
C PRO A 175 -11.80 -7.29 24.85
N GLN A 176 -12.38 -8.47 24.61
CA GLN A 176 -13.77 -8.60 24.15
C GLN A 176 -14.77 -7.95 25.11
N ASN A 177 -14.52 -8.03 26.41
CA ASN A 177 -15.32 -7.41 27.48
C ASN A 177 -15.20 -5.87 27.56
N GLU A 178 -14.23 -5.27 26.86
CA GLU A 178 -14.01 -3.81 26.82
C GLU A 178 -14.43 -3.19 25.47
N ARG A 179 -14.83 -4.03 24.50
CA ARG A 179 -15.22 -3.59 23.14
C ARG A 179 -16.42 -2.66 23.13
N ALA A 180 -17.41 -2.89 24.00
CA ALA A 180 -18.59 -2.03 24.08
C ALA A 180 -18.21 -0.58 24.44
N GLN A 181 -17.34 -0.37 25.43
CA GLN A 181 -16.89 0.95 25.85
C GLN A 181 -16.07 1.63 24.74
N VAL A 182 -15.23 0.87 24.04
CA VAL A 182 -14.48 1.37 22.88
C VAL A 182 -15.40 1.74 21.71
N PHE A 183 -16.47 0.98 21.49
CA PHE A 183 -17.48 1.31 20.47
C PHE A 183 -18.21 2.62 20.78
N VAL A 184 -18.61 2.83 22.04
CA VAL A 184 -19.19 4.10 22.48
C VAL A 184 -18.22 5.27 22.26
N ALA A 185 -16.92 5.05 22.49
CA ALA A 185 -15.90 6.05 22.18
C ALA A 185 -15.80 6.35 20.68
N TYR A 186 -15.90 5.33 19.82
CA TYR A 186 -15.94 5.48 18.37
C TYR A 186 -17.18 6.26 17.89
N GLU A 187 -18.35 6.00 18.46
CA GLU A 187 -19.56 6.77 18.15
C GLU A 187 -19.44 8.23 18.59
N SER A 188 -18.93 8.47 19.80
CA SER A 188 -18.66 9.82 20.32
C SER A 188 -17.65 10.57 19.43
N TYR A 189 -16.59 9.89 18.99
CA TYR A 189 -15.62 10.41 18.04
C TYR A 189 -16.28 10.88 16.72
N ARG A 190 -17.13 10.05 16.13
CA ARG A 190 -17.88 10.40 14.91
C ARG A 190 -18.84 11.57 15.14
N ALA A 191 -19.53 11.60 16.28
CA ALA A 191 -20.44 12.68 16.64
C ALA A 191 -19.72 14.02 16.79
N LEU A 192 -18.59 14.07 17.51
CA LEU A 192 -17.77 15.27 17.71
C LEU A 192 -17.23 15.84 16.39
N ARG A 193 -16.77 14.95 15.52
CA ARG A 193 -16.35 15.27 14.16
C ARG A 193 -17.48 15.87 13.34
N ASN A 194 -18.63 15.18 13.30
CA ASN A 194 -19.79 15.62 12.53
C ASN A 194 -20.28 17.00 12.99
N ALA A 195 -20.37 17.23 14.31
CA ALA A 195 -20.73 18.52 14.89
C ALA A 195 -19.76 19.66 14.51
N SER A 196 -18.54 19.33 14.12
CA SER A 196 -17.51 20.28 13.66
C SER A 196 -17.47 20.45 12.14
N GLY A 197 -18.47 19.95 11.40
CA GLY A 197 -18.48 19.97 9.94
C GLY A 197 -17.46 19.02 9.30
N LYS A 198 -17.02 17.99 10.02
CA LYS A 198 -16.12 16.93 9.55
C LYS A 198 -16.84 15.58 9.49
N PRO A 199 -17.85 15.41 8.63
CA PRO A 199 -18.62 14.15 8.57
C PRO A 199 -17.75 12.93 8.26
N TYR A 200 -16.56 13.10 7.66
CA TYR A 200 -15.67 12.02 7.24
C TYR A 200 -14.27 12.10 7.85
N ASP A 201 -13.61 10.96 7.93
CA ASP A 201 -12.14 10.84 7.88
C ASP A 201 -11.73 10.05 6.62
N TRP A 202 -10.45 9.65 6.53
CA TRP A 202 -9.96 8.92 5.35
C TRP A 202 -10.33 7.43 5.34
N ASP A 203 -10.78 6.88 6.47
CA ASP A 203 -11.02 5.45 6.70
C ASP A 203 -12.52 5.12 6.67
N ASP A 204 -13.39 6.00 7.16
CA ASP A 204 -14.84 5.84 7.17
C ASP A 204 -15.54 6.31 5.88
N LEU A 205 -14.80 7.03 5.02
CA LEU A 205 -15.28 7.49 3.72
C LEU A 205 -15.87 6.32 2.91
N ALA A 206 -15.21 5.16 2.97
CA ALA A 206 -15.62 3.96 2.24
C ALA A 206 -17.00 3.44 2.69
N GLN A 207 -17.31 3.52 3.99
CA GLN A 207 -18.60 3.06 4.51
C GLN A 207 -19.75 3.92 3.99
N THR A 208 -19.52 5.23 3.93
CA THR A 208 -20.48 6.18 3.35
C THR A 208 -20.67 5.88 1.87
N VAL A 209 -19.58 5.78 1.09
CA VAL A 209 -19.64 5.47 -0.35
C VAL A 209 -20.42 4.18 -0.62
N LEU A 210 -20.15 3.11 0.13
CA LEU A 210 -20.87 1.85 -0.01
C LEU A 210 -22.37 1.99 0.27
N THR A 211 -22.72 2.70 1.35
CA THR A 211 -24.12 2.93 1.73
C THR A 211 -24.84 3.77 0.67
N GLU A 212 -24.19 4.79 0.13
CA GLU A 212 -24.73 5.58 -0.97
C GLU A 212 -24.94 4.74 -2.23
N PHE A 213 -23.97 3.93 -2.66
CA PHE A 213 -24.14 3.09 -3.86
C PHE A 213 -25.27 2.07 -3.73
N ARG A 214 -25.51 1.54 -2.53
CA ARG A 214 -26.63 0.62 -2.26
C ARG A 214 -28.00 1.28 -2.39
N ASN A 215 -28.06 2.61 -2.25
CA ASN A 215 -29.28 3.41 -2.36
C ASN A 215 -29.29 4.29 -3.63
N ASP A 216 -28.39 4.00 -4.58
CA ASP A 216 -28.22 4.79 -5.80
C ASP A 216 -28.59 3.94 -7.01
N ASP A 217 -29.73 4.25 -7.62
CA ASP A 217 -30.24 3.58 -8.83
C ASP A 217 -29.76 4.24 -10.13
N ASN A 218 -28.91 5.27 -10.06
CA ASN A 218 -28.36 5.90 -11.26
C ASN A 218 -27.43 4.96 -12.02
N GLU A 219 -27.34 5.20 -13.33
CA GLU A 219 -26.41 4.48 -14.20
C GLU A 219 -24.96 4.61 -13.69
N ARG A 220 -24.26 3.48 -13.67
CA ARG A 220 -22.89 3.42 -13.17
C ARG A 220 -21.94 4.09 -14.17
N CYS A 221 -21.12 5.01 -13.66
CA CYS A 221 -20.15 5.75 -14.47
C CYS A 221 -19.09 4.85 -15.14
N TYR A 222 -18.73 3.74 -14.48
CA TYR A 222 -17.72 2.79 -14.97
C TYR A 222 -18.35 1.44 -15.25
N THR A 223 -18.10 0.90 -16.44
CA THR A 223 -18.45 -0.47 -16.81
C THR A 223 -17.49 -1.47 -16.18
N HIS A 224 -16.21 -1.11 -16.11
CA HIS A 224 -15.16 -1.97 -15.57
C HIS A 224 -14.32 -1.26 -14.52
N ILE A 225 -13.93 -1.99 -13.49
CA ILE A 225 -13.00 -1.54 -12.46
C ILE A 225 -11.85 -2.55 -12.37
N ILE A 226 -10.62 -2.05 -12.45
CA ILE A 226 -9.40 -2.80 -12.20
C ILE A 226 -8.78 -2.25 -10.93
N ILE A 227 -8.57 -3.10 -9.95
CA ILE A 227 -7.94 -2.76 -8.68
C ILE A 227 -6.49 -3.26 -8.75
N ASP A 228 -5.54 -2.34 -8.74
CA ASP A 228 -4.11 -2.65 -8.57
C ASP A 228 -3.69 -2.43 -7.11
N GLU A 229 -2.76 -3.26 -6.64
CA GLU A 229 -2.36 -3.33 -5.23
C GLU A 229 -3.57 -3.54 -4.29
N GLY A 230 -4.49 -4.42 -4.68
CA GLY A 230 -5.75 -4.68 -3.99
C GLY A 230 -5.61 -5.15 -2.54
N GLN A 231 -4.44 -5.69 -2.16
CA GLN A 231 -4.10 -6.01 -0.77
C GLN A 231 -3.96 -4.78 0.15
N ASP A 232 -4.17 -3.56 -0.34
CA ASP A 232 -4.15 -2.35 0.50
C ASP A 232 -5.54 -1.72 0.65
N PHE A 233 -6.56 -2.35 0.07
CA PHE A 233 -7.95 -1.88 0.11
C PHE A 233 -8.70 -2.58 1.23
N SER A 234 -9.36 -1.82 2.12
CA SER A 234 -10.19 -2.44 3.15
C SER A 234 -11.37 -3.22 2.55
N PRO A 235 -11.95 -4.19 3.29
CA PRO A 235 -13.13 -4.91 2.82
C PRO A 235 -14.27 -3.99 2.35
N VAL A 236 -14.51 -2.90 3.08
CA VAL A 236 -15.54 -1.91 2.71
C VAL A 236 -15.17 -1.15 1.43
N MET A 237 -13.89 -0.84 1.19
CA MET A 237 -13.46 -0.22 -0.07
C MET A 237 -13.69 -1.16 -1.27
N LEU A 238 -13.40 -2.44 -1.10
CA LEU A 238 -13.63 -3.45 -2.15
C LEU A 238 -15.14 -3.63 -2.42
N GLN A 239 -15.95 -3.68 -1.37
CA GLN A 239 -17.42 -3.73 -1.49
C GLN A 239 -17.98 -2.50 -2.21
N SER A 240 -17.45 -1.30 -1.90
CA SER A 240 -17.92 -0.06 -2.51
C SER A 240 -17.57 0.01 -4.01
N LEU A 241 -16.39 -0.50 -4.41
CA LEU A 241 -16.02 -0.63 -5.81
C LEU A 241 -16.86 -1.68 -6.53
N ALA A 242 -17.16 -2.82 -5.88
CA ALA A 242 -18.06 -3.82 -6.44
C ALA A 242 -19.49 -3.27 -6.65
N ALA A 243 -19.97 -2.42 -5.75
CA ALA A 243 -21.27 -1.74 -5.91
C ALA A 243 -21.26 -0.65 -7.01
N ALA A 244 -20.08 -0.22 -7.44
CA ALA A 244 -19.89 0.83 -8.44
C ALA A 244 -19.84 0.30 -9.90
N ILE A 245 -19.97 -1.01 -10.12
CA ILE A 245 -20.09 -1.62 -11.45
C ILE A 245 -21.54 -2.02 -11.76
N PRO A 246 -21.98 -1.96 -13.03
CA PRO A 246 -23.29 -2.47 -13.44
C PRO A 246 -23.30 -4.01 -13.49
N ALA A 247 -24.48 -4.63 -13.60
CA ALA A 247 -24.62 -6.09 -13.62
C ALA A 247 -23.84 -6.80 -14.76
N GLY A 248 -23.71 -6.15 -15.92
CA GLY A 248 -22.90 -6.63 -17.05
C GLY A 248 -21.42 -6.21 -17.00
N GLY A 249 -21.03 -5.45 -15.97
CA GLY A 249 -19.67 -4.94 -15.79
C GLY A 249 -18.72 -5.97 -15.17
N SER A 250 -17.46 -5.57 -14.98
CA SER A 250 -16.46 -6.43 -14.35
C SER A 250 -15.59 -5.73 -13.32
N LEU A 251 -15.19 -6.47 -12.29
CA LEU A 251 -14.18 -6.06 -11.33
C LEU A 251 -13.00 -7.04 -11.39
N THR A 252 -11.80 -6.55 -11.72
CA THR A 252 -10.57 -7.35 -11.69
C THR A 252 -9.67 -6.90 -10.55
N PHE A 253 -9.44 -7.79 -9.58
CA PHE A 253 -8.56 -7.56 -8.45
C PHE A 253 -7.17 -8.11 -8.73
N PHE A 254 -6.14 -7.26 -8.68
CA PHE A 254 -4.74 -7.66 -8.65
C PHE A 254 -4.17 -7.45 -7.25
N GLY A 255 -3.52 -8.47 -6.68
CA GLY A 255 -2.92 -8.32 -5.36
C GLY A 255 -1.70 -9.20 -5.11
N ASP A 256 -0.92 -8.79 -4.12
CA ASP A 256 0.20 -9.52 -3.53
C ASP A 256 0.07 -9.50 -2.01
N MET A 257 -0.41 -10.60 -1.42
CA MET A 257 -0.59 -10.68 0.02
C MET A 257 0.73 -10.53 0.80
N ALA A 258 1.89 -10.81 0.17
CA ALA A 258 3.19 -10.56 0.78
C ALA A 258 3.43 -9.06 0.99
N GLN A 259 2.93 -8.20 0.11
CA GLN A 259 3.22 -6.76 0.15
C GLN A 259 2.19 -5.94 0.93
N GLN A 260 1.21 -6.56 1.60
CA GLN A 260 0.22 -5.82 2.38
C GLN A 260 0.89 -5.02 3.52
N ILE A 261 0.86 -3.69 3.42
CA ILE A 261 1.41 -2.77 4.44
C ILE A 261 0.39 -1.75 4.96
N TYR A 262 -0.79 -1.66 4.34
CA TYR A 262 -1.90 -0.84 4.80
C TYR A 262 -3.05 -1.73 5.30
N GLY A 263 -3.69 -1.28 6.38
CA GLY A 263 -4.87 -1.94 6.96
C GLY A 263 -4.62 -3.33 7.55
N HIS A 264 -5.72 -4.04 7.80
CA HIS A 264 -5.74 -5.38 8.41
C HIS A 264 -5.86 -6.47 7.34
N LYS A 265 -5.58 -7.73 7.68
CA LYS A 265 -5.61 -8.86 6.73
C LYS A 265 -6.84 -8.77 5.83
N ILE A 266 -6.60 -8.60 4.53
CA ILE A 266 -7.69 -8.59 3.55
C ILE A 266 -7.92 -10.02 3.11
N SER A 267 -9.16 -10.47 3.20
CA SER A 267 -9.61 -11.50 2.29
C SER A 267 -10.58 -10.82 1.32
N TRP A 268 -10.21 -10.75 0.04
CA TRP A 268 -11.15 -10.36 -1.02
C TRP A 268 -12.47 -11.18 -0.94
N ARG A 269 -12.41 -12.35 -0.30
CA ARG A 269 -13.57 -13.17 0.12
C ARG A 269 -14.48 -12.49 1.14
N SER A 270 -13.94 -11.91 2.21
CA SER A 270 -14.72 -11.15 3.21
C SER A 270 -15.28 -9.84 2.65
N ALA A 271 -14.67 -9.31 1.58
CA ALA A 271 -15.26 -8.25 0.79
C ALA A 271 -16.43 -8.70 -0.11
N GLY A 272 -16.78 -9.99 -0.13
CA GLY A 272 -17.88 -10.52 -0.93
C GLY A 272 -17.57 -10.62 -2.43
N LEU A 273 -16.30 -10.56 -2.84
CA LEU A 273 -15.95 -10.73 -4.24
C LEU A 273 -16.13 -12.20 -4.66
N ASN A 274 -17.22 -12.49 -5.38
CA ASN A 274 -17.47 -13.79 -5.98
C ASN A 274 -16.56 -14.09 -7.18
N ALA A 275 -15.36 -14.61 -6.91
CA ALA A 275 -14.40 -15.05 -7.93
C ALA A 275 -14.25 -16.58 -7.89
N PRO A 276 -14.92 -17.35 -8.77
CA PRO A 276 -14.89 -18.81 -8.73
C PRO A 276 -13.50 -19.39 -9.05
N LYS A 277 -12.65 -18.63 -9.75
CA LYS A 277 -11.26 -18.98 -10.05
C LYS A 277 -10.32 -17.87 -9.63
N VAL A 278 -9.30 -18.24 -8.84
CA VAL A 278 -8.18 -17.36 -8.48
C VAL A 278 -7.00 -17.70 -9.39
N TRP A 279 -6.48 -16.70 -10.09
CA TRP A 279 -5.29 -16.83 -10.92
C TRP A 279 -4.05 -16.52 -10.08
N LYS A 280 -3.05 -17.40 -10.11
CA LYS A 280 -1.81 -17.23 -9.33
C LYS A 280 -0.61 -17.09 -10.27
N PHE A 281 0.18 -16.03 -10.06
CA PHE A 281 1.42 -15.75 -10.77
C PHE A 281 2.63 -15.83 -9.82
N GLU A 282 3.39 -16.90 -9.96
CA GLU A 282 4.56 -17.23 -9.12
C GLU A 282 5.89 -16.75 -9.73
N GLU A 283 5.92 -16.48 -11.03
CA GLU A 283 7.14 -16.06 -11.73
C GLU A 283 7.49 -14.61 -11.36
N ASN A 284 8.73 -14.38 -10.93
CA ASN A 284 9.26 -13.04 -10.68
C ASN A 284 10.14 -12.60 -11.87
N TYR A 285 9.72 -11.55 -12.56
CA TYR A 285 10.39 -10.96 -13.72
C TYR A 285 11.14 -9.66 -13.40
N ARG A 286 11.08 -9.19 -12.16
CA ARG A 286 11.56 -7.86 -11.75
C ARG A 286 12.92 -7.91 -11.08
N ASN A 287 13.05 -8.78 -10.08
CA ASN A 287 14.20 -8.78 -9.18
C ASN A 287 15.26 -9.77 -9.67
N SER A 288 16.54 -9.47 -9.45
CA SER A 288 17.60 -10.47 -9.56
C SER A 288 17.37 -11.61 -8.57
N ARG A 289 17.94 -12.78 -8.87
CA ARG A 289 17.89 -13.97 -8.02
C ARG A 289 18.33 -13.67 -6.59
N GLN A 290 19.41 -12.91 -6.43
CA GLN A 290 20.01 -12.57 -5.13
C GLN A 290 19.09 -11.64 -4.31
N ILE A 291 18.46 -10.65 -4.95
CA ILE A 291 17.50 -9.76 -4.28
C ILE A 291 16.25 -10.55 -3.87
N ALA A 292 15.75 -11.44 -4.74
CA ALA A 292 14.60 -12.29 -4.42
C ALA A 292 14.90 -13.26 -3.27
N GLN A 293 16.11 -13.83 -3.19
CA GLN A 293 16.54 -14.67 -2.07
C GLN A 293 16.56 -13.91 -0.75
N LEU A 294 17.09 -12.69 -0.73
CA LEU A 294 17.06 -11.82 0.46
C LEU A 294 15.62 -11.48 0.87
N ALA A 295 14.77 -11.11 -0.09
CA ALA A 295 13.37 -10.82 0.17
C ALA A 295 12.62 -12.03 0.75
N LEU A 296 12.86 -13.23 0.23
CA LEU A 296 12.30 -14.47 0.75
C LEU A 296 12.79 -14.78 2.18
N ALA A 297 14.08 -14.53 2.46
CA ALA A 297 14.62 -14.69 3.80
C ALA A 297 13.97 -13.72 4.81
N ILE A 298 13.71 -12.47 4.40
CA ILE A 298 12.96 -11.50 5.22
C ILE A 298 11.53 -11.99 5.44
N ALA A 299 10.86 -12.48 4.39
CA ALA A 299 9.48 -13.00 4.45
C ALA A 299 9.33 -14.27 5.29
N ARG A 300 10.41 -15.03 5.50
CA ARG A 300 10.46 -16.24 6.35
C ARG A 300 10.91 -15.95 7.78
N SER A 301 11.28 -14.71 8.09
CA SER A 301 11.71 -14.34 9.44
C SER A 301 10.57 -14.52 10.46
N PRO A 302 10.88 -14.81 11.74
CA PRO A 302 9.86 -14.95 12.79
C PRO A 302 8.98 -13.70 12.97
N HIS A 303 9.50 -12.55 12.58
CA HIS A 303 8.80 -11.28 12.64
C HIS A 303 7.77 -11.13 11.49
N TYR A 304 7.89 -11.88 10.39
CA TYR A 304 6.98 -11.77 9.25
C TYR A 304 5.64 -12.50 9.48
N ARG A 305 4.75 -11.89 10.27
CA ARG A 305 3.44 -12.47 10.61
C ARG A 305 2.36 -12.16 9.56
N GLY A 306 1.46 -13.12 9.30
CA GLY A 306 0.21 -12.92 8.56
C GLY A 306 0.19 -13.34 7.09
N LEU A 307 0.82 -14.46 6.74
CA LEU A 307 1.02 -14.98 5.37
C LEU A 307 -0.12 -15.87 4.82
N ALA A 308 -1.37 -15.66 5.22
CA ALA A 308 -2.46 -16.39 4.56
C ALA A 308 -2.48 -16.03 3.06
N ASP A 309 -2.53 -17.03 2.18
CA ASP A 309 -2.48 -16.87 0.72
C ASP A 309 -1.17 -16.27 0.13
N LEU A 310 -0.03 -16.43 0.81
CA LEU A 310 1.28 -16.09 0.22
C LEU A 310 1.51 -16.90 -1.06
N VAL A 311 1.84 -16.20 -2.14
CA VAL A 311 2.38 -16.81 -3.35
C VAL A 311 3.91 -16.78 -3.25
N GLU A 312 4.51 -17.92 -2.93
CA GLU A 312 5.97 -18.01 -2.92
C GLU A 312 6.52 -17.76 -4.34
N PRO A 313 7.49 -16.85 -4.50
CA PRO A 313 8.09 -16.62 -5.80
C PRO A 313 8.90 -17.83 -6.21
N LYS A 314 8.75 -18.24 -7.47
CA LYS A 314 9.79 -19.04 -8.13
C LYS A 314 11.04 -18.18 -8.25
N SER A 315 12.20 -18.83 -8.09
CA SER A 315 13.48 -18.13 -8.19
C SER A 315 13.58 -17.43 -9.55
N PRO A 316 13.85 -16.11 -9.58
CA PRO A 316 14.00 -15.39 -10.83
C PRO A 316 15.12 -15.99 -11.69
N THR A 317 14.93 -15.91 -13.01
CA THR A 317 15.96 -16.26 -13.99
C THR A 317 17.04 -15.18 -14.08
N ALA A 318 16.69 -13.92 -13.87
CA ALA A 318 17.60 -12.79 -13.91
C ALA A 318 18.69 -12.90 -12.82
N ASP A 319 19.95 -12.78 -13.24
CA ASP A 319 21.12 -12.80 -12.35
C ASP A 319 21.61 -11.38 -12.07
N GLY A 320 22.30 -11.18 -10.96
CA GLY A 320 22.81 -9.87 -10.55
C GLY A 320 23.84 -9.95 -9.42
N PRO A 321 24.43 -8.82 -9.02
CA PRO A 321 25.33 -8.81 -7.87
C PRO A 321 24.55 -9.14 -6.58
N PRO A 322 25.21 -9.76 -5.58
CA PRO A 322 24.63 -9.89 -4.26
C PRO A 322 24.31 -8.50 -3.66
N PRO A 323 23.20 -8.34 -2.92
CA PRO A 323 22.93 -7.10 -2.21
C PRO A 323 24.08 -6.75 -1.26
N ALA A 324 24.48 -5.48 -1.23
CA ALA A 324 25.56 -5.02 -0.37
C ALA A 324 25.02 -4.59 1.00
N LEU A 325 25.70 -4.99 2.07
CA LEU A 325 25.51 -4.46 3.42
C LEU A 325 26.76 -3.69 3.83
N VAL A 326 26.63 -2.37 4.02
CA VAL A 326 27.76 -1.48 4.34
C VAL A 326 27.58 -0.87 5.72
N GLY A 327 28.51 -1.18 6.63
CA GLY A 327 28.53 -0.64 8.00
C GLY A 327 29.38 0.62 8.13
N PHE A 328 28.93 1.53 8.98
CA PHE A 328 29.60 2.78 9.33
C PHE A 328 29.64 2.98 10.84
N LYS A 329 30.60 3.79 11.31
CA LYS A 329 30.67 4.19 12.72
C LYS A 329 29.80 5.40 13.03
N VAL A 330 29.59 6.28 12.05
CA VAL A 330 28.89 7.56 12.23
C VAL A 330 27.85 7.78 11.13
N GLU A 331 26.65 8.23 11.52
CA GLU A 331 25.53 8.45 10.58
C GLU A 331 25.84 9.49 9.48
N THR A 332 26.71 10.45 9.74
CA THR A 332 27.13 11.45 8.74
C THR A 332 27.95 10.82 7.62
N GLU A 333 28.83 9.86 7.92
CA GLU A 333 29.61 9.11 6.94
C GLU A 333 28.72 8.18 6.11
N GLU A 334 27.79 7.49 6.77
CA GLU A 334 26.76 6.68 6.12
C GLU A 334 25.99 7.52 5.09
N MET A 335 25.54 8.70 5.50
CA MET A 335 24.78 9.62 4.65
C MET A 335 25.58 10.15 3.45
N GLN A 336 26.84 10.53 3.66
CA GLN A 336 27.72 10.98 2.56
C GLN A 336 27.94 9.87 1.54
N PHE A 337 28.13 8.63 2.00
CA PHE A 337 28.25 7.47 1.13
C PHE A 337 26.97 7.24 0.32
N VAL A 338 25.81 7.26 0.97
CA VAL A 338 24.51 7.07 0.33
C VAL A 338 24.27 8.14 -0.73
N ALA A 339 24.51 9.42 -0.42
CA ALA A 339 24.34 10.52 -1.37
C ALA A 339 25.25 10.36 -2.59
N THR A 340 26.55 10.14 -2.38
CA THR A 340 27.55 9.97 -3.45
C THR A 340 27.21 8.78 -4.34
N ARG A 341 26.84 7.65 -3.73
CA ARG A 341 26.53 6.41 -4.45
C ARG A 341 25.23 6.53 -5.23
N ALA A 342 24.20 7.12 -4.64
CA ALA A 342 22.91 7.33 -5.28
C ALA A 342 23.04 8.26 -6.51
N GLN A 343 23.82 9.33 -6.39
CA GLN A 343 24.06 10.27 -7.49
C GLN A 343 24.74 9.59 -8.67
N LYS A 344 25.82 8.83 -8.43
CA LYS A 344 26.53 8.10 -9.48
C LYS A 344 25.67 7.06 -10.18
N LEU A 345 24.83 6.34 -9.45
CA LEU A 345 23.91 5.36 -10.04
C LEU A 345 22.80 6.04 -10.86
N ALA A 346 22.38 7.25 -10.48
CA ALA A 346 21.32 7.99 -11.15
C ALA A 346 21.73 8.58 -12.51
N GLU A 347 23.03 8.55 -12.85
CA GLU A 347 23.54 8.94 -14.18
C GLU A 347 23.07 7.99 -15.27
N THR A 348 22.87 6.71 -14.95
CA THR A 348 22.60 5.64 -15.94
C THR A 348 21.29 4.90 -15.71
N GLY A 349 20.65 5.06 -14.54
CA GLY A 349 19.41 4.37 -14.23
C GLY A 349 18.53 5.11 -13.24
N THR A 350 17.41 4.49 -12.92
CA THR A 350 16.50 4.95 -11.87
C THR A 350 16.99 4.48 -10.51
N VAL A 351 17.10 5.41 -9.56
CA VAL A 351 17.63 5.15 -8.23
C VAL A 351 16.65 5.65 -7.18
N ALA A 352 16.41 4.87 -6.13
CA ALA A 352 15.66 5.34 -4.98
C ALA A 352 16.44 5.20 -3.67
N VAL A 353 16.47 6.28 -2.88
CA VAL A 353 16.91 6.26 -1.48
C VAL A 353 15.67 6.13 -0.60
N LEU A 354 15.49 4.97 0.03
CA LEU A 354 14.28 4.60 0.76
C LEU A 354 14.56 4.43 2.24
N PHE A 355 13.79 5.09 3.10
CA PHE A 355 14.00 5.07 4.55
C PHE A 355 12.68 4.89 5.32
N ARG A 356 12.77 4.53 6.59
CA ARG A 356 11.59 4.34 7.46
C ARG A 356 11.01 5.64 7.99
N ASP A 357 11.90 6.54 8.39
CA ASP A 357 11.62 7.67 9.27
C ASP A 357 11.44 8.98 8.46
N ARG A 358 10.34 9.70 8.72
CA ARG A 358 10.04 10.96 8.03
C ARG A 358 10.91 12.13 8.51
N GLU A 359 11.49 12.05 9.71
CA GLU A 359 12.43 13.08 10.17
C GLU A 359 13.67 13.12 9.28
N ILE A 360 14.11 11.95 8.83
CA ILE A 360 15.20 11.82 7.84
C ILE A 360 14.83 12.53 6.55
N GLU A 361 13.56 12.46 6.11
CA GLU A 361 13.08 13.11 4.89
C GLU A 361 13.28 14.63 4.89
N GLN A 362 13.32 15.26 6.06
CA GLN A 362 13.52 16.72 6.17
C GLN A 362 14.98 17.12 5.99
N ASN A 363 15.91 16.24 6.38
CA ASN A 363 17.35 16.50 6.37
C ASN A 363 18.04 15.96 5.09
N LEU A 364 17.50 14.89 4.50
CA LEU A 364 18.01 14.25 3.29
C LEU A 364 18.19 15.20 2.08
N PRO A 365 17.25 16.13 1.79
CA PRO A 365 17.36 17.01 0.62
C PRO A 365 18.54 17.98 0.68
N GLN A 366 19.08 18.24 1.87
CA GLN A 366 20.26 19.08 2.04
C GLN A 366 21.55 18.35 1.63
N LEU A 367 21.52 17.01 1.62
CA LEU A 367 22.65 16.13 1.34
C LEU A 367 22.54 15.47 -0.04
N LEU A 368 21.33 15.37 -0.60
CA LEU A 368 21.10 14.96 -1.98
C LEU A 368 21.12 16.19 -2.91
N PRO A 369 21.60 16.06 -4.16
CA PRO A 369 21.61 17.18 -5.10
C PRO A 369 20.18 17.68 -5.40
N VAL A 370 20.08 18.96 -5.79
CA VAL A 370 18.82 19.70 -6.06
C VAL A 370 17.90 19.03 -7.11
N HIS A 371 18.38 18.03 -7.86
CA HIS A 371 17.61 17.32 -8.87
C HIS A 371 16.92 16.02 -8.40
N ALA A 372 17.01 15.67 -7.10
CA ALA A 372 16.31 14.50 -6.56
C ALA A 372 14.79 14.73 -6.49
N THR A 373 14.00 13.73 -6.89
CA THR A 373 12.54 13.78 -6.85
C THR A 373 12.00 13.12 -5.59
N ARG A 374 11.29 13.91 -4.77
CA ARG A 374 10.60 13.40 -3.59
C ARG A 374 9.43 12.50 -3.99
N LEU A 375 9.41 11.28 -3.46
CA LEU A 375 8.27 10.37 -3.52
C LEU A 375 7.26 10.79 -2.46
N HIS A 376 6.33 11.66 -2.85
CA HIS A 376 5.29 12.20 -1.98
C HIS A 376 3.93 12.15 -2.66
N ARG A 377 2.85 12.22 -1.86
CA ARG A 377 1.45 12.18 -2.32
C ARG A 377 1.06 13.30 -3.31
N GLU A 378 1.89 14.34 -3.43
CA GLU A 378 1.71 15.47 -4.36
C GLU A 378 2.49 15.30 -5.67
N LEU A 379 3.24 14.21 -5.83
CA LEU A 379 3.90 13.89 -7.07
C LEU A 379 2.85 13.59 -8.14
N ASN A 380 2.67 14.52 -9.08
CA ASN A 380 1.68 14.41 -10.15
C ASN A 380 2.31 14.12 -11.52
N VAL A 381 3.63 14.24 -11.64
CA VAL A 381 4.37 14.02 -12.89
C VAL A 381 5.48 13.03 -12.64
N TRP A 382 5.49 11.95 -13.42
CA TRP A 382 6.58 10.98 -13.42
C TRP A 382 7.50 11.21 -14.62
N SER A 383 8.77 11.52 -14.35
CA SER A 383 9.78 11.67 -15.39
C SER A 383 10.34 10.31 -15.80
N ARG A 384 10.48 10.06 -17.10
CA ARG A 384 11.14 8.86 -17.63
C ARG A 384 12.66 9.06 -17.74
N GLY A 385 13.41 7.96 -17.69
CA GLY A 385 14.87 7.94 -17.83
C GLY A 385 15.62 7.96 -16.49
N PRO A 386 16.97 8.04 -16.55
CA PRO A 386 17.82 8.07 -15.36
C PRO A 386 17.44 9.20 -14.41
N LYS A 387 17.22 8.87 -13.14
CA LYS A 387 16.75 9.83 -12.13
C LYS A 387 16.92 9.32 -10.71
N LEU A 388 17.21 10.24 -9.81
CA LEU A 388 17.25 10.01 -8.37
C LEU A 388 15.90 10.34 -7.72
N PHE A 389 15.38 9.39 -6.97
CA PHE A 389 14.19 9.50 -6.13
C PHE A 389 14.55 9.30 -4.66
N TYR A 390 13.77 9.89 -3.77
CA TYR A 390 13.89 9.64 -2.34
C TYR A 390 12.53 9.67 -1.65
N GLY A 391 12.39 8.90 -0.57
CA GLY A 391 11.16 8.92 0.22
C GLY A 391 11.04 7.74 1.16
N THR A 392 9.90 7.66 1.84
CA THR A 392 9.64 6.58 2.77
C THR A 392 9.41 5.23 2.08
N TYR A 393 9.58 4.12 2.80
CA TYR A 393 9.18 2.78 2.36
C TYR A 393 7.74 2.74 1.81
N HIS A 394 6.83 3.47 2.46
CA HIS A 394 5.42 3.57 2.07
C HIS A 394 5.24 4.24 0.70
N SER A 395 5.92 5.36 0.45
CA SER A 395 5.72 6.12 -0.79
C SER A 395 6.32 5.46 -2.02
N ALA A 396 7.30 4.56 -1.83
CA ALA A 396 7.92 3.76 -2.89
C ALA A 396 7.13 2.53 -3.30
N LYS A 397 6.10 2.15 -2.53
CA LYS A 397 5.29 0.96 -2.82
C LYS A 397 4.61 1.06 -4.20
N GLY A 398 4.62 -0.04 -4.94
CA GLY A 398 4.12 -0.11 -6.31
C GLY A 398 5.07 0.47 -7.36
N LEU A 399 6.12 1.20 -6.95
CA LEU A 399 7.17 1.68 -7.86
C LEU A 399 8.30 0.67 -7.98
N GLU A 400 9.19 0.89 -8.94
CA GLU A 400 10.36 0.05 -9.22
C GLU A 400 11.53 0.94 -9.63
N PHE A 401 12.74 0.54 -9.21
CA PHE A 401 13.97 1.27 -9.50
C PHE A 401 15.08 0.29 -9.88
N ASP A 402 15.97 0.70 -10.78
CA ASP A 402 17.11 -0.11 -11.20
C ASP A 402 18.07 -0.34 -10.02
N SER A 403 18.26 0.69 -9.19
CA SER A 403 18.97 0.62 -7.92
C SER A 403 18.14 1.15 -6.73
N VAL A 404 18.26 0.50 -5.57
CA VAL A 404 17.69 1.00 -4.32
C VAL A 404 18.77 1.06 -3.25
N LEU A 405 18.78 2.15 -2.50
CA LEU A 405 19.58 2.34 -1.30
C LEU A 405 18.63 2.39 -0.10
N VAL A 406 18.90 1.57 0.92
CA VAL A 406 18.14 1.52 2.19
C VAL A 406 19.06 1.96 3.31
N PRO A 407 19.16 3.27 3.60
CA PRO A 407 19.97 3.75 4.70
C PRO A 407 19.34 3.54 6.06
N PHE A 408 20.19 3.62 7.09
CA PHE A 408 19.83 3.54 8.50
C PHE A 408 19.12 2.24 8.87
N ALA A 409 19.55 1.12 8.28
CA ALA A 409 19.11 -0.21 8.65
C ALA A 409 19.81 -0.70 9.94
N SER A 410 19.86 0.16 10.95
CA SER A 410 20.51 -0.06 12.24
C SER A 410 19.55 -0.58 13.30
N SER A 411 20.06 -1.31 14.29
CA SER A 411 19.28 -1.76 15.46
C SER A 411 18.69 -0.62 16.28
N SER A 412 19.31 0.57 16.28
CA SER A 412 18.82 1.79 16.94
C SER A 412 17.63 2.45 16.25
N ARG A 413 17.39 2.14 14.96
CA ARG A 413 16.34 2.78 14.14
C ARG A 413 15.27 1.81 13.64
N LEU A 414 15.58 0.52 13.56
CA LEU A 414 14.67 -0.53 13.11
C LEU A 414 14.69 -1.72 14.09
N PRO A 415 13.53 -2.10 14.70
CA PRO A 415 12.19 -1.55 14.52
C PRO A 415 12.07 -0.06 14.88
N HIS A 416 11.19 0.66 14.18
CA HIS A 416 11.00 2.10 14.37
C HIS A 416 10.59 2.40 15.83
N PRO A 417 11.37 3.20 16.61
CA PRO A 417 11.13 3.34 18.04
C PRO A 417 9.71 3.85 18.41
N PRO A 418 9.11 4.82 17.68
CA PRO A 418 7.72 5.19 17.91
C PRO A 418 6.71 4.03 17.75
N ASP A 419 6.96 3.10 16.82
CA ASP A 419 6.10 1.92 16.65
C ASP A 419 6.24 0.98 17.86
N VAL A 420 7.45 0.84 18.41
CA VAL A 420 7.71 0.03 19.62
C VAL A 420 6.97 0.60 20.82
N VAL A 421 6.97 1.93 20.98
CA VAL A 421 6.24 2.61 22.06
C VAL A 421 4.73 2.44 21.89
N ALA A 422 4.21 2.56 20.67
CA ALA A 422 2.77 2.50 20.41
C ALA A 422 2.18 1.09 20.48
N PHE A 423 2.90 0.09 19.96
CA PHE A 423 2.37 -1.26 19.71
C PHE A 423 3.12 -2.38 20.43
N GLY A 424 4.25 -2.09 21.08
CA GLY A 424 5.15 -3.08 21.66
C GLY A 424 6.15 -3.65 20.66
N CYS A 425 7.21 -4.28 21.18
CA CYS A 425 8.36 -4.75 20.39
C CYS A 425 7.97 -5.73 19.27
N ASP A 426 7.16 -6.73 19.59
CA ASP A 426 6.76 -7.79 18.67
C ASP A 426 5.95 -7.29 17.47
N ASP A 427 4.91 -6.48 17.73
CA ASP A 427 4.03 -5.94 16.68
C ASP A 427 4.79 -4.89 15.84
N ALA A 428 5.65 -4.08 16.48
CA ALA A 428 6.53 -3.15 15.78
C ALA A 428 7.53 -3.87 14.87
N ALA A 429 8.16 -4.95 15.35
CA ALA A 429 9.07 -5.77 14.55
C ALA A 429 8.32 -6.36 13.34
N ALA A 430 7.13 -6.89 13.54
CA ALA A 430 6.34 -7.47 12.45
C ALA A 430 5.97 -6.43 11.38
N ARG A 431 5.51 -5.25 11.78
CA ARG A 431 5.17 -4.14 10.87
C ARG A 431 6.40 -3.66 10.10
N ASN A 432 7.51 -3.42 10.80
CA ASN A 432 8.72 -2.88 10.18
C ASN A 432 9.41 -3.89 9.26
N THR A 433 9.30 -5.20 9.55
CA THR A 433 9.82 -6.25 8.66
C THR A 433 9.08 -6.26 7.32
N LYS A 434 7.75 -6.09 7.31
CA LYS A 434 6.96 -5.96 6.07
C LYS A 434 7.37 -4.73 5.26
N LEU A 435 7.60 -3.60 5.94
CA LEU A 435 8.05 -2.39 5.25
C LEU A 435 9.46 -2.54 4.67
N LEU A 436 10.36 -3.22 5.38
CA LEU A 436 11.70 -3.54 4.89
C LEU A 436 11.62 -4.45 3.66
N TYR A 437 10.77 -5.49 3.69
CA TYR A 437 10.49 -6.33 2.53
C TYR A 437 9.99 -5.51 1.32
N VAL A 438 9.07 -4.57 1.54
CA VAL A 438 8.60 -3.67 0.47
C VAL A 438 9.76 -2.86 -0.11
N ALA A 439 10.61 -2.26 0.73
CA ALA A 439 11.76 -1.47 0.30
C ALA A 439 12.76 -2.29 -0.54
N VAL A 440 13.13 -3.48 -0.05
CA VAL A 440 14.04 -4.42 -0.72
C VAL A 440 13.49 -4.85 -2.09
N THR A 441 12.21 -5.18 -2.17
CA THR A 441 11.57 -5.64 -3.41
C THR A 441 11.34 -4.54 -4.46
N ARG A 442 11.64 -3.27 -4.15
CA ARG A 442 11.61 -2.17 -5.14
C ARG A 442 12.82 -2.20 -6.09
N ALA A 443 13.90 -2.88 -5.71
CA ALA A 443 15.14 -2.95 -6.47
C ALA A 443 15.08 -3.99 -7.59
N LYS A 444 15.36 -3.62 -8.83
CA LYS A 444 15.45 -4.57 -9.93
C LYS A 444 16.76 -5.36 -9.90
N SER A 445 17.90 -4.64 -9.95
CA SER A 445 19.22 -5.25 -10.14
C SER A 445 20.24 -4.95 -9.07
N ASN A 446 20.13 -3.79 -8.39
CA ASN A 446 21.15 -3.35 -7.44
C ASN A 446 20.51 -2.89 -6.13
N LEU A 447 20.95 -3.45 -5.01
CA LEU A 447 20.44 -3.16 -3.69
C LEU A 447 21.62 -2.91 -2.74
N ILE A 448 21.60 -1.76 -2.08
CA ILE A 448 22.60 -1.38 -1.09
C ILE A 448 21.87 -1.05 0.20
N ILE A 449 22.18 -1.76 1.26
CA ILE A 449 21.67 -1.53 2.60
C ILE A 449 22.82 -0.97 3.43
N THR A 450 22.60 0.13 4.15
CA THR A 450 23.62 0.71 5.02
C THR A 450 23.12 0.78 6.45
N HIS A 451 24.07 0.71 7.39
CA HIS A 451 23.78 0.85 8.81
C HIS A 451 24.91 1.57 9.53
N THR A 452 24.55 2.34 10.55
CA THR A 452 25.47 2.88 11.57
C THR A 452 25.42 2.02 12.82
N GLY A 453 26.56 1.59 13.33
CA GLY A 453 26.63 0.67 14.48
C GLY A 453 26.19 -0.75 14.10
N ASP A 454 25.34 -1.37 14.92
CA ASP A 454 24.86 -2.73 14.66
C ASP A 454 23.72 -2.75 13.62
N PRO A 455 23.71 -3.74 12.70
CA PRO A 455 22.60 -3.91 11.76
C PRO A 455 21.30 -4.27 12.49
N THR A 456 20.17 -3.91 11.90
CA THR A 456 18.84 -4.20 12.45
C THR A 456 18.59 -5.69 12.62
N PRO A 457 17.96 -6.14 13.72
CA PRO A 457 17.56 -7.54 13.89
C PRO A 457 16.49 -8.00 12.89
N LEU A 458 15.87 -7.08 12.14
CA LEU A 458 14.86 -7.39 11.13
C LEU A 458 15.48 -7.86 9.80
N LEU A 459 16.79 -7.71 9.62
CA LEU A 459 17.51 -8.12 8.43
C LEU A 459 18.14 -9.51 8.66
N PRO A 460 17.86 -10.52 7.82
CA PRO A 460 18.52 -11.81 7.94
C PRO A 460 20.00 -11.69 7.55
N LEU A 461 20.87 -12.13 8.45
CA LEU A 461 22.32 -12.08 8.31
C LEU A 461 22.93 -13.47 8.09
N SER A 462 22.23 -14.39 7.43
CA SER A 462 22.83 -15.68 7.07
C SER A 462 23.87 -15.54 5.96
N ASP A 463 24.85 -16.44 5.95
CA ASP A 463 25.93 -16.43 4.96
C ASP A 463 25.41 -16.59 3.54
N GLY A 464 26.03 -15.88 2.59
CA GLY A 464 25.69 -15.92 1.17
C GLY A 464 24.51 -15.04 0.73
N LEU A 465 23.74 -14.44 1.66
CA LEU A 465 22.64 -13.53 1.30
C LEU A 465 23.10 -12.09 0.97
N LEU A 466 24.18 -11.64 1.62
CA LEU A 466 24.65 -10.26 1.60
C LEU A 466 26.16 -10.21 1.41
N GLN A 467 26.64 -9.30 0.56
CA GLN A 467 28.05 -8.94 0.49
C GLN A 467 28.35 -7.87 1.53
N ARG A 468 29.10 -8.23 2.57
CA ARG A 468 29.39 -7.32 3.70
C ARG A 468 30.65 -6.50 3.48
N SER A 469 30.59 -5.22 3.84
CA SER A 469 31.73 -4.32 3.94
C SER A 469 31.61 -3.48 5.21
N GLN A 470 32.70 -3.33 5.95
CA GLN A 470 32.80 -2.35 7.04
C GLN A 470 33.64 -1.17 6.56
N ARG A 471 33.22 0.05 6.89
CA ARG A 471 33.92 1.29 6.51
C ARG A 471 34.27 2.13 7.74
#